data_AF-A0A944GQX4-F1
#
_entry.id   AF-A0A944GQX4-F1
#
_cell.length_a   1.000
_cell.length_b   1.000
_cell.length_c   1.000
_cell.angle_alpha   90.00
_cell.angle_beta   90.00
_cell.angle_gamma   90.00
#
_symmetry.space_group_name_H-M   'P 1'
#
loop_
_entity.id
_entity.type
_entity.pdbx_description
1 polymer ?
#
loop_
_entity_poly.entity_id
_entity_poly.type
_entity_poly.pdbx_seq_one_letter_code
_entity_poly.pdbx_strand_id
1 'polypeptide(L)'
;MKTRATIEAELTAKRNRLELYLKREAEMLDGGVQSYGIGSRNLARYNTDLRQIRAAIKQLEKEIANLAGALNGQKPRKAVGVVPRDW
;
A
#
# COMPACT_ATOMS: atom_id res chain seq x y z
N MET A 1 -18.16 -6.94 13.80
CA MET A 1 -17.94 -5.65 13.11
C MET A 1 -16.77 -4.96 13.82
N LYS A 2 -15.72 -4.53 13.11
CA LYS A 2 -14.64 -3.78 13.77
C LYS A 2 -15.21 -2.48 14.34
N THR A 3 -14.82 -2.13 15.57
CA THR A 3 -15.24 -0.87 16.20
C THR A 3 -14.55 0.31 15.54
N ARG A 4 -15.17 1.49 15.56
CA ARG A 4 -14.59 2.71 14.96
C ARG A 4 -13.16 2.99 15.45
N ALA A 5 -12.92 2.82 16.75
CA ALA A 5 -11.62 3.00 17.38
C ALA A 5 -10.55 2.03 16.85
N THR A 6 -10.91 0.77 16.56
CA THR A 6 -9.95 -0.21 16.01
C THR A 6 -9.60 0.10 14.56
N ILE A 7 -10.56 0.61 13.77
CA ILE A 7 -10.30 1.07 12.40
C ILE A 7 -9.37 2.29 12.41
N GLU A 8 -9.58 3.26 13.30
CA GLU A 8 -8.74 4.46 13.42
C GLU A 8 -7.29 4.12 13.84
N ALA A 9 -7.13 3.16 14.77
CA ALA A 9 -5.81 2.65 15.18
C ALA A 9 -5.09 1.94 14.03
N GLU A 10 -5.78 1.07 13.29
CA GLU A 10 -5.22 0.40 12.10
C GLU A 10 -4.82 1.40 11.01
N LEU A 11 -5.63 2.45 10.82
CA LEU A 11 -5.40 3.47 9.81
C LEU A 11 -4.17 4.32 10.15
N THR A 12 -3.99 4.65 11.42
CA THR A 12 -2.79 5.33 11.93
C THR A 12 -1.54 4.47 11.74
N ALA A 13 -1.58 3.20 12.13
CA ALA A 13 -0.46 2.28 11.95
C ALA A 13 -0.06 2.11 10.46
N LYS A 14 -1.05 2.01 9.56
CA LYS A 14 -0.80 1.89 8.12
C LYS A 14 -0.26 3.18 7.50
N ARG A 15 -0.70 4.35 7.95
CA ARG A 15 -0.15 5.65 7.52
C ARG A 15 1.32 5.80 7.92
N ASN A 16 1.65 5.49 9.17
CA ASN A 16 3.04 5.50 9.65
C ASN A 16 3.91 4.54 8.83
N ARG A 17 3.39 3.36 8.51
CA ARG A 17 4.08 2.39 7.66
C ARG A 17 4.28 2.89 6.22
N LEU A 18 3.27 3.55 5.65
CA LEU A 18 3.35 4.14 4.31
C LEU A 18 4.45 5.20 4.24
N GLU A 19 4.53 6.07 5.25
CA GLU A 19 5.57 7.10 5.35
C GLU A 19 6.99 6.49 5.33
N LEU A 20 7.21 5.39 6.06
CA LEU A 20 8.49 4.68 6.04
C LEU A 20 8.85 4.16 4.64
N TYR A 21 7.88 3.62 3.90
CA TYR A 21 8.13 3.15 2.53
C TYR A 21 8.38 4.29 1.55
N LEU A 22 7.68 5.42 1.68
CA LEU A 22 7.90 6.61 0.85
C LEU A 22 9.28 7.21 1.10
N LYS A 23 9.71 7.30 2.37
CA LYS A 23 11.05 7.74 2.72
C LYS A 23 12.11 6.82 2.13
N ARG A 24 11.92 5.50 2.26
CA ARG A 24 12.83 4.51 1.66
C ARG A 24 12.86 4.60 0.13
N GLU A 25 11.71 4.82 -0.51
CA GLU A 25 11.64 5.03 -1.96
C GLU A 25 12.43 6.28 -2.37
N ALA A 26 12.24 7.40 -1.67
CA ALA A 26 12.97 8.63 -1.92
C ALA A 26 14.49 8.44 -1.78
N GLU A 27 14.94 7.79 -0.70
CA GLU A 27 16.36 7.45 -0.48
C GLU A 27 16.92 6.57 -1.62
N MET A 28 16.14 5.64 -2.17
CA MET A 28 16.56 4.82 -3.31
C MET A 28 16.65 5.59 -4.63
N LEU A 29 15.79 6.59 -4.81
CA LEU A 29 15.76 7.43 -6.01
C LEU A 29 16.87 8.50 -5.97
N ASP A 30 17.13 9.08 -4.80
CA ASP A 30 18.13 10.13 -4.59
C ASP A 30 19.57 9.57 -4.56
N GLY A 31 19.76 8.42 -3.89
CA GLY A 31 21.08 7.82 -3.67
C GLY A 31 21.61 6.95 -4.81
N GLY A 32 20.95 6.95 -5.98
CA GLY A 32 21.34 6.22 -7.20
C GLY A 32 22.06 4.90 -6.93
N VAL A 33 21.35 3.89 -6.39
CA VAL A 33 21.85 2.57 -5.93
C VAL A 33 23.33 2.34 -6.28
N GLN A 34 24.23 2.85 -5.43
CA GLN A 34 25.65 2.67 -5.64
C GLN A 34 25.97 1.22 -5.30
N SER A 35 25.97 0.36 -6.33
CA SER A 35 26.29 -1.05 -6.21
C SER A 35 27.78 -1.21 -5.91
N TYR A 36 28.16 -1.13 -4.65
CA TYR A 36 29.47 -1.59 -4.20
C TYR A 36 29.47 -3.12 -4.22
N GLY A 37 29.91 -3.70 -5.34
CA GLY A 37 30.20 -5.12 -5.46
C GLY A 37 31.39 -5.51 -4.58
N ILE A 38 31.18 -5.63 -3.27
CA ILE A 38 32.14 -6.26 -2.35
C ILE A 38 31.72 -7.71 -2.18
N GLY A 39 32.41 -8.59 -2.90
CA GLY A 39 32.45 -10.03 -2.65
C GLY A 39 31.14 -10.79 -2.94
N SER A 40 31.26 -11.94 -3.59
CA SER A 40 30.15 -12.81 -4.04
C SER A 40 29.24 -13.40 -2.93
N ARG A 41 29.39 -12.97 -1.68
CA ARG A 41 28.58 -13.40 -0.52
C ARG A 41 28.19 -12.18 0.30
N ASN A 42 26.99 -11.64 0.06
CA ASN A 42 26.09 -10.96 1.02
C ASN A 42 25.15 -9.93 0.37
N LEU A 43 25.27 -9.62 -0.93
CA LEU A 43 24.45 -8.58 -1.58
C LEU A 43 22.94 -8.91 -1.64
N ALA A 44 22.56 -10.19 -1.50
CA ALA A 44 21.17 -10.64 -1.61
C ALA A 44 20.29 -10.37 -0.37
N ARG A 45 20.85 -9.97 0.79
CA ARG A 45 20.05 -9.85 2.03
C ARG A 45 19.20 -8.57 2.13
N TYR A 46 19.50 -7.53 1.36
CA TYR A 46 18.85 -6.22 1.50
C TYR A 46 18.45 -5.56 0.19
N ASN A 47 18.50 -6.29 -0.93
CA ASN A 47 17.96 -5.77 -2.18
C ASN A 47 16.43 -5.90 -2.19
N THR A 48 15.76 -5.14 -1.33
CA THR A 48 14.33 -4.88 -1.54
C THR A 48 14.25 -4.07 -2.82
N ASP A 49 13.78 -4.70 -3.88
CA ASP A 49 13.71 -4.04 -5.19
C ASP A 49 12.79 -2.82 -5.10
N LEU A 50 13.15 -1.74 -5.80
CA LEU A 50 12.29 -0.55 -5.92
C LEU A 50 10.87 -0.92 -6.38
N ARG A 51 10.75 -1.97 -7.21
CA ARG A 51 9.46 -2.54 -7.64
C ARG A 51 8.64 -3.09 -6.47
N GLN A 52 9.26 -3.78 -5.52
CA GLN A 52 8.59 -4.34 -4.34
C GLN A 52 8.13 -3.23 -3.39
N ILE A 53 8.94 -2.19 -3.19
CA ILE A 53 8.56 -1.02 -2.38
C ILE A 53 7.36 -0.30 -2.99
N ARG A 54 7.39 -0.02 -4.30
CA ARG A 54 6.26 0.56 -5.02
C ARG A 54 4.99 -0.29 -4.95
N ALA A 55 5.13 -1.61 -5.04
CA ALA A 55 3.99 -2.52 -4.88
C ALA A 55 3.42 -2.47 -3.46
N ALA A 56 4.27 -2.43 -2.44
CA ALA A 56 3.86 -2.31 -1.04
C ALA A 56 3.16 -0.96 -0.76
N ILE A 57 3.67 0.14 -1.31
CA ILE A 57 3.06 1.48 -1.24
C ILE A 57 1.64 1.43 -1.80
N LYS A 58 1.47 0.97 -3.06
CA LYS A 58 0.15 0.87 -3.71
C LYS A 58 -0.84 0.02 -2.91
N GLN A 59 -0.35 -1.08 -2.34
CA GLN A 59 -1.18 -1.96 -1.51
C GLN A 59 -1.62 -1.24 -0.22
N LEU A 60 -0.71 -0.53 0.46
CA LEU A 60 -1.03 0.24 1.66
C LEU A 60 -2.00 1.38 1.38
N GLU A 61 -1.82 2.12 0.28
CA GLU A 61 -2.74 3.18 -0.14
C GLU A 61 -4.16 2.64 -0.37
N LYS A 62 -4.28 1.50 -1.07
CA LYS A 62 -5.57 0.83 -1.30
C LYS A 62 -6.22 0.37 0.00
N GLU A 63 -5.45 -0.20 0.92
CA GLU A 63 -5.96 -0.61 2.23
C GLU A 63 -6.42 0.58 3.08
N ILE A 64 -5.67 1.69 3.07
CA ILE A 64 -6.05 2.93 3.75
C ILE A 64 -7.33 3.48 3.13
N ALA A 65 -7.46 3.52 1.81
CA ALA A 65 -8.66 4.00 1.13
C ALA A 65 -9.89 3.13 1.48
N ASN A 66 -9.73 1.82 1.53
CA ASN A 66 -10.80 0.90 1.92
C ASN A 66 -11.21 1.10 3.39
N LEU A 67 -10.25 1.24 4.31
CA LEU A 67 -10.52 1.48 5.73
C LEU A 67 -11.17 2.85 5.96
N ALA A 68 -10.71 3.88 5.27
CA ALA A 68 -11.31 5.22 5.31
C ALA A 68 -12.74 5.21 4.74
N GLY A 69 -12.98 4.47 3.65
CA GLY A 69 -14.31 4.28 3.08
C GLY A 69 -15.25 3.55 4.05
N ALA A 70 -14.76 2.50 4.71
CA ALA A 70 -15.52 1.79 5.74
C ALA A 70 -15.85 2.67 6.95
N LEU A 71 -14.92 3.55 7.36
CA LEU A 71 -15.13 4.53 8.44
C LEU A 71 -16.20 5.57 8.07
N ASN A 72 -16.16 6.06 6.82
CA ASN A 72 -17.12 7.04 6.29
C ASN A 72 -18.46 6.42 5.85
N GLY A 73 -18.66 5.12 6.07
CA GLY A 73 -19.91 4.44 5.73
C GLY A 73 -20.15 4.29 4.22
N GLN A 74 -19.10 4.33 3.39
CA GLN A 74 -19.21 4.01 1.96
C GLN A 74 -19.58 2.53 1.80
N LYS A 75 -20.89 2.28 1.74
CA LYS A 75 -21.47 0.98 1.43
C LYS A 75 -20.98 0.55 0.04
N PRO A 76 -20.58 -0.73 -0.16
CA PRO A 76 -20.29 -1.24 -1.49
C PRO A 76 -21.46 -0.92 -2.44
N ARG A 77 -21.17 -0.35 -3.60
CA ARG A 77 -22.21 -0.04 -4.59
C ARG A 77 -22.94 -1.32 -4.95
N LYS A 78 -24.27 -1.33 -4.82
CA LYS A 78 -25.11 -2.46 -5.22
C LYS A 78 -25.03 -2.56 -6.76
N ALA A 79 -24.51 -3.67 -7.27
CA ALA A 79 -24.56 -3.96 -8.70
C ALA A 79 -26.02 -4.18 -9.10
N VAL A 80 -26.53 -3.38 -10.03
CA VAL A 80 -27.85 -3.55 -10.65
C VAL A 80 -27.64 -4.12 -12.04
N GLY A 81 -28.08 -5.37 -12.26
CA GLY A 81 -28.17 -5.96 -13.58
C GLY A 81 -29.43 -5.43 -14.27
N VAL A 82 -29.25 -4.64 -15.33
CA VAL A 82 -30.36 -4.26 -16.22
C VAL A 82 -30.51 -5.38 -17.24
N VAL A 83 -31.66 -6.04 -17.26
CA VAL A 83 -32.05 -6.97 -18.34
C VAL A 83 -32.85 -6.16 -19.36
N PRO A 84 -32.32 -5.89 -20.56
CA PRO A 84 -33.11 -5.30 -21.63
C PRO A 84 -34.20 -6.30 -22.00
N ARG A 85 -35.46 -5.88 -21.87
CA ARG A 85 -36.60 -6.64 -22.36
C ARG A 85 -36.97 -6.05 -23.71
N ASP A 86 -36.49 -6.68 -24.76
CA ASP A 86 -36.91 -6.35 -26.12
C ASP A 86 -38.39 -6.76 -26.32
N TRP A 87 -39.12 -5.90 -27.02
CA TRP A 87 -40.54 -6.01 -27.37
C TRP A 87 -40.72 -6.70 -28.72
#